data_AF-A0A8T1U721-F1
#
_entry.id   AF-A0A8T1U721-F1
#
_cell.length_a   1.000
_cell.length_b   1.000
_cell.length_c   1.000
_cell.angle_alpha   90.00
_cell.angle_beta   90.00
_cell.angle_gamma   90.00
#
_symmetry.space_group_name_H-M   'P 1'
#
loop_
_entity.id
_entity.type
_entity.pdbx_description
1 polymer ?
#
loop_
_entity_poly.entity_id
_entity_poly.type
_entity_poly.pdbx_seq_one_letter_code
_entity_poly.pdbx_strand_id
1 'polypeptide(L)'
;MHHLDDIKSPMDVLSQLTTWPTYVQTKTDHNWNDNDYVFPALFKISKSIIMTDDSSTGCENARMEWGKKLSEQTFITLLNCVLRDLNRNGMSMRGYVRQQWRDIWFISHTFRRAGAQYRFMFAPSERRWSLRMMKW
;
A
#
# COMPACT_ATOMS: atom_id res chain seq x y z
N MET A 1 -21.37 -10.06 16.17
CA MET A 1 -20.21 -10.10 15.24
C MET A 1 -20.52 -9.05 14.18
N HIS A 2 -19.85 -7.89 14.19
CA HIS A 2 -20.09 -6.89 13.15
C HIS A 2 -19.43 -7.40 11.88
N HIS A 3 -20.24 -8.03 11.03
CA HIS A 3 -19.87 -8.33 9.66
C HIS A 3 -19.52 -6.99 9.01
N LEU A 4 -18.32 -6.89 8.43
CA LEU A 4 -18.05 -5.85 7.45
C LEU A 4 -19.12 -6.00 6.36
N ASP A 5 -19.78 -4.90 5.97
CA ASP A 5 -20.79 -4.93 4.91
C ASP A 5 -20.29 -5.74 3.70
N ASP A 6 -21.18 -6.43 3.00
CA ASP A 6 -20.88 -7.30 1.83
C ASP A 6 -20.11 -6.57 0.71
N ILE A 7 -20.02 -5.24 0.76
CA ILE A 7 -19.30 -4.38 -0.18
C ILE A 7 -17.78 -4.32 0.13
N LYS A 8 -17.36 -4.69 1.34
CA LYS A 8 -15.95 -4.74 1.74
C LYS A 8 -15.60 -6.13 2.22
N SER A 9 -15.50 -7.07 1.27
CA SER A 9 -14.64 -8.24 1.49
C SER A 9 -13.31 -7.72 2.04
N PRO A 10 -12.81 -8.25 3.19
CA PRO A 10 -11.43 -8.03 3.58
C PRO A 10 -10.59 -8.25 2.33
N MET A 11 -9.72 -7.30 1.97
CA MET A 11 -8.80 -7.54 0.86
C MET A 11 -8.09 -8.84 1.18
N ASP A 12 -8.39 -9.88 0.40
CA ASP A 12 -7.74 -11.15 0.58
C ASP A 12 -6.31 -10.98 0.06
N VAL A 13 -5.43 -10.60 0.98
CA VAL A 13 -4.01 -10.36 0.71
C VAL A 13 -3.40 -11.60 0.09
N LEU A 14 -3.86 -12.80 0.46
CA LEU A 14 -3.41 -14.04 -0.14
C LEU A 14 -3.83 -14.09 -1.62
N SER A 15 -5.11 -13.85 -1.93
CA SER A 15 -5.61 -13.79 -3.31
C SER A 15 -4.85 -12.78 -4.17
N GLN A 16 -4.56 -11.58 -3.64
CA GLN A 16 -3.78 -10.57 -4.35
C GLN A 16 -2.33 -11.02 -4.59
N LEU A 17 -1.67 -11.58 -3.58
CA LEU A 17 -0.31 -12.10 -3.69
C LEU A 17 -0.22 -13.30 -4.64
N THR A 18 -1.23 -14.17 -4.69
CA THR A 18 -1.26 -15.33 -5.59
C THR A 18 -1.60 -14.94 -7.02
N THR A 19 -2.41 -13.88 -7.21
CA THR A 19 -2.77 -13.38 -8.55
C THR A 19 -1.66 -12.54 -9.16
N TRP A 20 -0.82 -11.91 -8.34
CA TRP A 20 0.25 -11.03 -8.78
C TRP A 20 1.24 -11.68 -9.78
N PRO A 21 1.80 -12.88 -9.55
CA PRO A 21 2.69 -13.54 -10.50
C PRO A 21 2.04 -13.76 -11.88
N THR A 22 0.80 -14.23 -11.89
CA THR A 22 0.00 -14.44 -13.10
C THR A 22 -0.27 -13.13 -13.83
N TYR A 23 -0.59 -12.06 -13.09
CA TYR A 23 -0.75 -10.73 -13.66
C TYR A 23 0.52 -10.25 -14.36
N VAL A 24 1.68 -10.41 -13.73
CA VAL A 24 2.97 -10.03 -14.33
C VAL A 24 3.24 -10.81 -15.62
N GLN A 25 3.07 -12.12 -15.63
CA GLN A 25 3.30 -12.94 -16.83
C GLN A 25 2.36 -12.60 -17.99
N THR A 26 1.14 -12.13 -17.69
CA THR A 26 0.13 -11.83 -18.72
C THR A 26 0.19 -10.39 -19.22
N LYS A 27 0.74 -9.47 -18.43
CA LYS A 27 0.82 -8.03 -18.75
C LYS A 27 2.21 -7.54 -19.10
N THR A 28 3.22 -8.38 -18.90
CA THR A 28 4.62 -8.09 -19.21
C THR A 28 5.24 -9.30 -19.89
N ASP A 29 6.32 -9.10 -20.62
CA ASP A 29 7.09 -10.18 -21.24
C ASP A 29 8.03 -10.88 -20.23
N HIS A 30 7.80 -10.72 -18.92
CA HIS A 30 8.67 -11.26 -17.88
C HIS A 30 8.34 -12.71 -17.55
N ASN A 31 9.37 -13.56 -17.63
CA ASN A 31 9.32 -14.94 -17.16
C ASN A 31 9.98 -15.03 -15.78
N TRP A 32 9.21 -15.43 -14.77
CA TRP A 32 9.69 -15.60 -13.41
C TRP A 32 10.86 -16.60 -13.33
N ASN A 33 11.84 -16.26 -12.51
CA ASN A 33 12.97 -17.12 -12.15
C ASN A 33 13.19 -17.12 -10.62
N ASP A 34 13.93 -18.11 -10.11
CA ASP A 34 14.15 -18.28 -8.66
C ASP A 34 14.94 -17.13 -8.00
N ASN A 35 15.64 -16.30 -8.78
CA ASN A 35 16.34 -15.12 -8.27
C ASN A 35 15.46 -13.87 -8.25
N ASP A 36 14.23 -13.94 -8.75
CA ASP A 36 13.33 -12.79 -8.73
C ASP A 36 12.75 -12.54 -7.34
N TYR A 37 12.65 -11.25 -7.02
CA TYR A 37 11.86 -10.82 -5.88
C TYR A 37 10.40 -10.70 -6.30
N VAL A 38 9.49 -11.25 -5.48
CA VAL A 38 8.03 -11.09 -5.66
C VAL A 38 7.66 -9.62 -5.89
N PHE A 39 8.32 -8.72 -5.15
CA PHE A 39 8.27 -7.28 -5.40
C PHE A 39 9.63 -6.81 -5.94
N PRO A 40 9.77 -6.64 -7.26
CA PRO A 40 11.02 -6.20 -7.87
C PRO A 40 11.31 -4.73 -7.53
N ALA A 41 12.55 -4.32 -7.74
CA ALA A 41 12.93 -2.91 -7.65
C ALA A 41 12.14 -2.07 -8.67
N LEU A 42 11.88 -0.82 -8.30
CA LEU A 42 11.21 0.15 -9.15
C LEU A 42 12.09 1.38 -9.33
N PHE A 43 12.11 1.91 -10.54
CA PHE A 43 12.81 3.14 -10.89
C PHE A 43 11.92 4.06 -11.74
N LYS A 44 12.35 5.31 -11.94
CA LYS A 44 11.57 6.38 -12.62
C LYS A 44 10.24 6.73 -11.95
N ILE A 45 10.12 6.49 -10.64
CA ILE A 45 9.04 7.04 -9.83
C ILE A 45 9.40 8.49 -9.48
N SER A 46 8.49 9.42 -9.72
CA SER A 46 8.70 10.84 -9.50
C SER A 46 8.21 11.28 -8.12
N LYS A 47 9.15 11.60 -7.24
CA LYS A 47 8.84 12.14 -5.90
C LYS A 47 8.34 13.60 -5.97
N SER A 48 8.73 14.37 -6.98
CA SER A 48 8.39 15.79 -7.06
C SER A 48 6.88 16.01 -7.21
N ILE A 49 6.20 15.12 -7.93
CA ILE A 49 4.75 15.14 -8.15
C ILE A 49 3.95 14.93 -6.86
N ILE A 50 4.58 14.32 -5.85
CA ILE A 50 3.95 14.12 -4.55
C ILE A 50 3.63 15.49 -3.92
N MET A 51 4.49 16.51 -4.06
CA MET A 51 4.29 17.80 -3.40
C MET A 51 3.49 18.82 -4.22
N THR A 52 3.08 18.48 -5.44
CA THR A 52 2.32 19.40 -6.31
C THR A 52 0.82 19.15 -6.23
N ASP A 53 0.01 19.99 -6.87
CA ASP A 53 -1.42 19.72 -7.13
C ASP A 53 -1.65 19.18 -8.55
N ASP A 54 -0.57 18.71 -9.18
CA ASP A 54 -0.61 18.15 -10.53
C ASP A 54 -1.49 16.90 -10.59
N SER A 55 -2.14 16.65 -11.73
CA SER A 55 -3.01 15.48 -11.90
C SER A 55 -2.23 14.18 -12.09
N SER A 56 -0.92 14.24 -12.34
CA SER A 56 -0.06 13.07 -12.43
C SER A 56 0.05 12.32 -11.10
N THR A 57 0.18 11.02 -11.22
CA THR A 57 0.41 10.04 -10.16
C THR A 57 1.87 10.00 -9.71
N GLY A 58 2.80 10.40 -10.59
CA GLY A 58 4.24 10.24 -10.41
C GLY A 58 4.75 8.83 -10.73
N CYS A 59 3.87 7.95 -11.24
CA CYS A 59 4.18 6.57 -11.59
C CYS A 59 4.09 6.29 -13.12
N GLU A 60 3.84 7.31 -13.94
CA GLU A 60 3.59 7.17 -15.39
C GLU A 60 4.76 6.50 -16.13
N ASN A 61 5.97 6.80 -15.67
CA ASN A 61 7.21 6.28 -16.25
C ASN A 61 7.86 5.19 -15.40
N ALA A 62 7.17 4.72 -14.34
CA ALA A 62 7.71 3.73 -13.43
C ALA A 62 8.02 2.44 -14.20
N ARG A 63 9.18 1.85 -13.89
CA ARG A 63 9.65 0.61 -14.51
C ARG A 63 10.11 -0.36 -13.45
N MET A 64 9.93 -1.64 -13.75
CA MET A 64 10.40 -2.75 -12.92
C MET A 64 11.83 -3.12 -13.30
N GLU A 65 12.61 -3.44 -12.28
CA GLU A 65 13.94 -3.99 -12.39
C GLU A 65 13.95 -5.36 -11.69
N TRP A 66 13.80 -6.41 -12.50
CA TRP A 66 13.75 -7.80 -12.08
C TRP A 66 15.09 -8.27 -11.46
N GLY A 67 15.05 -9.31 -10.64
CA GLY A 67 16.22 -9.80 -9.90
C GLY A 67 16.79 -8.84 -8.82
N LYS A 68 16.24 -7.63 -8.68
CA LYS A 68 16.64 -6.68 -7.63
C LYS A 68 15.53 -6.45 -6.62
N LYS A 69 15.93 -6.29 -5.35
CA LYS A 69 15.00 -6.05 -4.24
C LYS A 69 14.49 -4.62 -4.26
N LEU A 70 13.18 -4.44 -4.05
CA LEU A 70 12.60 -3.13 -3.80
C LEU A 70 13.22 -2.46 -2.56
N SER A 71 13.73 -1.24 -2.75
CA SER A 71 14.25 -0.44 -1.63
C SER A 71 13.10 0.12 -0.79
N GLU A 72 13.34 0.30 0.52
CA GLU A 72 12.36 0.90 1.42
C GLU A 72 12.00 2.32 0.97
N GLN A 73 12.97 3.13 0.54
CA GLN A 73 12.72 4.49 0.08
C GLN A 73 11.86 4.52 -1.19
N THR A 74 12.09 3.58 -2.11
CA THR A 74 11.27 3.43 -3.33
C THR A 74 9.85 3.00 -2.97
N PHE A 75 9.69 2.03 -2.06
CA PHE A 75 8.38 1.61 -1.55
C PHE A 75 7.61 2.78 -0.93
N ILE A 76 8.26 3.57 -0.06
CA ILE A 76 7.67 4.74 0.58
C ILE A 76 7.25 5.78 -0.48
N THR A 77 8.08 6.03 -1.50
CA THR A 77 7.73 6.96 -2.57
C THR A 77 6.51 6.47 -3.36
N LEU A 78 6.51 5.21 -3.81
CA LEU A 78 5.38 4.60 -4.52
C LEU A 78 4.08 4.70 -3.70
N LEU A 79 4.15 4.35 -2.42
CA LEU A 79 3.02 4.41 -1.51
C LEU A 79 2.41 5.82 -1.45
N ASN A 80 3.23 6.84 -1.26
CA ASN A 80 2.76 8.21 -1.18
C ASN A 80 2.24 8.73 -2.54
N CYS A 81 2.79 8.25 -3.66
CA CYS A 81 2.22 8.51 -5.00
C CYS A 81 0.80 7.97 -5.12
N VAL A 82 0.59 6.67 -4.83
CA VAL A 82 -0.72 6.02 -4.93
C VAL A 82 -1.74 6.65 -3.98
N LEU A 83 -1.36 6.92 -2.73
CA LEU A 83 -2.27 7.54 -1.77
C LEU A 83 -2.66 8.96 -2.16
N ARG A 84 -1.77 9.73 -2.79
CA ARG A 84 -2.10 11.06 -3.28
C ARG A 84 -2.99 11.04 -4.51
N ASP A 85 -2.73 10.13 -5.44
CA ASP A 85 -3.62 9.90 -6.57
C ASP A 85 -5.05 9.54 -6.07
N LEU A 86 -5.16 8.59 -5.13
CA LEU A 86 -6.43 8.26 -4.49
C LEU A 86 -7.07 9.45 -3.76
N ASN A 87 -6.29 10.34 -3.14
CA ASN A 87 -6.82 11.53 -2.47
C ASN A 87 -7.34 12.61 -3.47
N ARG A 88 -6.74 12.68 -4.66
CA ARG A 88 -7.14 13.60 -5.73
C ARG A 88 -8.35 13.05 -6.49
N ASN A 89 -8.29 11.78 -6.89
CA ASN A 89 -9.17 11.15 -7.88
C ASN A 89 -10.18 10.15 -7.28
N GLY A 90 -10.00 9.72 -6.03
CA GLY A 90 -10.91 8.78 -5.34
C GLY A 90 -12.20 9.45 -4.83
N MET A 91 -13.33 8.75 -4.94
CA MET A 91 -14.65 9.25 -4.54
C MET A 91 -14.73 9.65 -3.05
N SER A 92 -15.38 10.79 -2.79
CA SER A 92 -15.96 11.26 -1.52
C SER A 92 -15.21 10.86 -0.23
N MET A 93 -13.99 11.34 -0.06
CA MET A 93 -13.43 11.48 1.29
C MET A 93 -14.02 12.73 1.96
N ARG A 94 -14.59 12.58 3.17
CA ARG A 94 -15.04 13.74 3.98
C ARG A 94 -13.91 14.77 4.09
N GLY A 95 -14.22 16.05 3.89
CA GLY A 95 -13.24 17.12 3.69
C GLY A 95 -12.09 17.18 4.71
N TYR A 96 -12.38 16.91 5.98
CA TYR A 96 -11.33 16.86 7.03
C TYR A 96 -10.30 15.73 6.80
N VAL A 97 -10.75 14.54 6.40
CA VAL A 97 -9.87 13.39 6.11
C VAL A 97 -9.03 13.68 4.87
N ARG A 98 -9.65 14.27 3.84
CA ARG A 98 -8.98 14.65 2.59
C ARG A 98 -7.82 15.64 2.82
N GLN A 99 -8.04 16.63 3.67
CA GLN A 99 -7.04 17.64 4.00
C GLN A 99 -5.88 17.05 4.81
N GLN A 100 -6.18 16.25 5.84
CA GLN A 100 -5.15 15.58 6.64
C GLN A 100 -4.29 14.63 5.78
N TRP A 101 -4.89 13.90 4.85
CA TRP A 101 -4.16 12.96 3.99
C TRP A 101 -3.23 13.64 2.98
N ARG A 102 -3.49 14.90 2.62
CA ARG A 102 -2.59 15.70 1.77
C ARG A 102 -1.28 16.04 2.49
N ASP A 103 -1.34 16.22 3.80
CA ASP A 103 -0.22 16.73 4.59
C ASP A 103 0.53 15.61 5.34
N ILE A 104 -0.01 14.38 5.34
CA ILE A 104 0.61 13.22 5.97
C ILE A 104 1.57 12.51 5.00
N TRP A 105 2.75 12.19 5.50
CA TRP A 105 3.70 11.30 4.83
C TRP A 105 3.63 9.90 5.43
N PHE A 106 3.26 8.91 4.62
CA PHE A 106 3.19 7.53 5.06
C PHE A 106 4.54 6.83 4.94
N ILE A 107 4.88 5.99 5.92
CA ILE A 107 6.07 5.15 5.90
C ILE A 107 5.70 3.67 6.04
N SER A 108 6.65 2.78 5.78
CA SER A 108 6.49 1.32 5.97
C SER A 108 5.91 0.98 7.35
N HIS A 109 6.37 1.68 8.39
CA HIS A 109 5.93 1.50 9.77
C HIS A 109 4.46 1.89 10.01
N THR A 110 3.86 2.77 9.20
CA THR A 110 2.45 3.17 9.34
C THR A 110 1.52 1.97 9.15
N PHE A 111 1.79 1.09 8.17
CA PHE A 111 1.00 -0.12 7.96
C PHE A 111 1.15 -1.14 9.09
N ARG A 112 2.35 -1.29 9.66
CA ARG A 112 2.57 -2.20 10.79
C ARG A 112 1.74 -1.76 12.00
N ARG A 113 1.74 -0.45 12.29
CA ARG A 113 0.92 0.12 13.37
C ARG A 113 -0.58 -0.06 13.10
N ALA A 114 -1.04 0.32 11.91
CA ALA A 114 -2.44 0.19 11.53
C ALA A 114 -2.93 -1.26 11.58
N GLY A 115 -2.15 -2.20 11.03
CA GLY A 115 -2.48 -3.63 11.04
C GLY A 115 -2.54 -4.21 12.45
N ALA A 116 -1.65 -3.80 13.34
CA ALA A 116 -1.69 -4.25 14.73
C ALA A 116 -2.86 -3.65 15.52
N GLN A 117 -3.15 -2.36 15.32
CA GLN A 117 -4.33 -1.71 15.89
C GLN A 117 -5.63 -2.36 15.41
N TYR A 118 -5.70 -2.67 14.10
CA TYR A 118 -6.83 -3.40 13.51
C TYR A 118 -7.01 -4.76 14.19
N ARG A 119 -5.94 -5.57 14.26
CA ARG A 119 -6.01 -6.89 14.94
C ARG A 119 -6.42 -6.77 16.40
N PHE A 120 -5.95 -5.76 17.13
CA PHE A 120 -6.36 -5.53 18.51
C PHE A 120 -7.85 -5.16 18.62
N MET A 121 -8.33 -4.24 17.79
CA MET A 121 -9.72 -3.76 17.81
C MET A 121 -10.72 -4.90 17.55
N PHE A 122 -10.37 -5.80 16.64
CA PHE A 122 -11.24 -6.90 16.21
C PHE A 122 -10.90 -8.26 16.86
N ALA A 123 -9.89 -8.34 17.73
CA ALA A 123 -9.63 -9.56 18.47
C ALA A 123 -10.77 -9.86 19.47
N PRO A 124 -11.13 -11.14 19.67
CA PRO A 124 -12.01 -11.55 20.77
C PRO A 124 -11.49 -11.03 22.11
N SER A 125 -12.39 -10.66 23.02
CA SER A 125 -12.06 -10.05 24.32
C SER A 125 -10.94 -10.78 25.06
N GLU A 126 -10.99 -12.10 25.07
CA GLU A 126 -10.05 -13.03 25.71
C GLU A 126 -8.69 -13.14 25.01
N ARG A 127 -8.55 -12.61 23.79
CA ARG A 127 -7.31 -12.59 22.99
C ARG A 127 -6.73 -11.20 22.80
N ARG A 128 -7.38 -10.16 23.35
CA ARG A 128 -6.88 -8.78 23.27
C ARG A 128 -5.67 -8.62 24.16
N TRP A 129 -4.51 -8.33 23.56
CA TRP A 129 -3.32 -7.94 24.30
C TRP A 129 -3.54 -6.59 24.99
N SER A 130 -3.08 -6.39 26.22
CA SER A 130 -3.27 -5.09 26.87
C SER A 130 -2.63 -3.96 26.05
N LEU A 131 -3.29 -2.80 26.00
CA LEU A 131 -2.76 -1.61 25.31
C LEU A 131 -1.37 -1.19 25.83
N ARG A 132 -1.04 -1.57 27.07
CA ARG A 132 0.29 -1.34 27.67
C ARG A 132 1.37 -2.30 27.14
N MET A 133 0.99 -3.50 26.69
CA MET A 133 1.92 -4.44 26.03
C MET A 133 2.16 -4.10 24.57
N MET A 134 1.23 -3.38 23.94
CA MET A 134 1.43 -2.73 22.65
C MET A 134 2.31 -1.48 22.82
N LYS A 135 3.54 -1.66 23.31
CA LYS A 135 4.59 -0.64 23.22
C LYS A 135 4.95 -0.50 21.74
N TRP A 136 4.82 0.71 21.20
CA TRP A 136 5.18 1.08 19.84
C TRP A 136 6.15 2.25 19.82
#